data_AF-A0ABD6XEI7-F1
#
_entry.id   AF-A0ABD6XEI7-F1
#
_cell.length_a   1.000
_cell.length_b   1.000
_cell.length_c   1.000
_cell.angle_alpha   90.00
_cell.angle_beta   90.00
_cell.angle_gamma   90.00
#
_symmetry.space_group_name_H-M   'P 1'
#
loop_
_entity.id
_entity.type
_entity.pdbx_description
1 polymer ?
#
loop_
_entity_poly.entity_id
_entity_poly.type
_entity_poly.pdbx_seq_one_letter_code
_entity_poly.pdbx_strand_id
1 'polypeptide(L)'
;MLKKLWNIWLDGGLIRGRKRYVIIPIIFAIFLPLSMWLSDNEGMSYLDYIRMPKWIIFAVFCLVGGGTLLYLLDTAMKVNKHMK
;
A
#
# COMPACT_ATOMS: atom_id res chain seq x y z
N MET A 1 -2.69 -23.11 1.81
CA MET A 1 -1.90 -22.16 2.63
C MET A 1 -1.98 -20.73 2.10
N LEU A 2 -1.71 -20.50 0.81
CA LEU A 2 -1.84 -19.17 0.16
C LEU A 2 -3.20 -18.50 0.35
N LYS A 3 -4.32 -19.23 0.17
CA LYS A 3 -5.67 -18.68 0.36
C LYS A 3 -5.94 -18.18 1.78
N LYS A 4 -5.29 -18.81 2.78
CA LYS A 4 -5.41 -18.46 4.20
C LYS A 4 -4.56 -17.22 4.51
N LEU A 5 -3.35 -17.15 3.97
CA LEU A 5 -2.51 -15.95 4.01
C LEU A 5 -3.16 -14.77 3.30
N TRP A 6 -3.77 -14.99 2.14
CA TRP A 6 -4.49 -13.98 1.38
C TRP A 6 -5.70 -13.44 2.13
N ASN A 7 -6.52 -14.32 2.74
CA ASN A 7 -7.63 -13.88 3.58
C ASN A 7 -7.15 -13.14 4.84
N ILE A 8 -6.05 -13.59 5.47
CA ILE A 8 -5.42 -12.88 6.59
C ILE A 8 -4.96 -11.49 6.15
N TRP A 9 -4.34 -11.37 4.98
CA TRP A 9 -3.89 -10.10 4.41
C TRP A 9 -5.05 -9.17 4.07
N LEU A 10 -6.12 -9.70 3.45
CA LEU A 10 -7.37 -8.97 3.16
C LEU A 10 -8.08 -8.50 4.44
N ASP A 11 -8.01 -9.27 5.53
CA ASP A 11 -8.51 -8.84 6.83
C ASP A 11 -7.59 -7.83 7.55
N GLY A 12 -6.45 -7.45 6.94
CA GLY A 12 -5.50 -6.47 7.47
C GLY A 12 -4.23 -7.06 8.09
N GLY A 13 -3.96 -8.34 7.87
CA GLY A 13 -2.80 -9.05 8.40
C GLY A 13 -2.77 -9.08 9.93
N LEU A 14 -1.59 -8.82 10.50
CA LEU A 14 -1.38 -8.62 11.94
C LEU A 14 -1.95 -7.29 12.48
N ILE A 15 -2.41 -6.41 11.58
CA ILE A 15 -2.90 -5.06 11.90
C ILE A 15 -4.43 -5.08 11.78
N ARG A 16 -5.08 -5.64 12.80
CA ARG A 16 -6.55 -5.71 12.84
C ARG A 16 -7.20 -4.33 12.99
N GLY A 17 -8.34 -4.15 12.33
CA GLY A 17 -9.25 -3.01 12.51
C GLY A 17 -8.89 -1.76 11.71
N ARG A 18 -9.43 -0.59 12.11
CA ARG A 18 -9.30 0.68 11.38
C ARG A 18 -7.84 1.15 11.16
N LYS A 19 -6.89 0.64 11.94
CA LYS A 19 -5.46 0.99 11.83
C LYS A 19 -4.84 0.56 10.48
N ARG A 20 -5.40 -0.46 9.82
CA ARG A 20 -4.91 -0.94 8.52
C ARG A 20 -5.01 0.12 7.41
N TYR A 21 -6.02 0.98 7.46
CA TYR A 21 -6.21 2.07 6.50
C TYR A 21 -5.17 3.19 6.67
N VAL A 22 -4.41 3.19 7.76
CA VAL A 22 -3.32 4.15 7.97
C VAL A 22 -1.98 3.48 7.72
N ILE A 23 -1.79 2.25 8.20
CA ILE A 23 -0.48 1.58 8.16
C ILE A 23 -0.17 1.03 6.77
N ILE A 24 -1.15 0.44 6.08
CA ILE A 24 -0.92 -0.13 4.74
C ILE A 24 -0.47 0.96 3.74
N PRO A 25 -1.09 2.15 3.68
CA PRO A 25 -0.60 3.21 2.79
C PRO A 25 0.81 3.71 3.13
N ILE A 26 1.17 3.78 4.42
CA ILE A 26 2.53 4.15 4.84
C ILE A 26 3.54 3.09 4.34
N ILE A 27 3.20 1.81 4.49
CA ILE A 27 4.04 0.72 3.96
C ILE A 27 4.19 0.87 2.45
N PHE A 28 3.10 1.08 1.70
CA PHE A 28 3.17 1.29 0.25
C PHE A 28 4.01 2.50 -0.14
N ALA A 29 3.89 3.61 0.59
CA ALA A 29 4.66 4.84 0.34
C ALA A 29 6.17 4.65 0.50
N ILE A 30 6.62 3.63 1.23
CA ILE A 30 8.05 3.33 1.42
C ILE A 30 8.49 2.17 0.53
N PHE A 31 7.70 1.10 0.49
CA PHE A 31 8.09 -0.15 -0.15
C PHE A 31 8.09 -0.05 -1.67
N LEU A 32 7.17 0.71 -2.28
CA LEU A 32 7.15 0.91 -3.72
C LEU A 32 8.36 1.70 -4.23
N PRO A 33 8.69 2.89 -3.68
CA PRO A 33 9.93 3.57 -4.05
C PRO A 33 11.16 2.72 -3.83
N LEU A 34 11.23 1.97 -2.74
CA LEU A 34 12.35 1.07 -2.45
C LEU A 34 12.47 -0.04 -3.50
N SER A 35 11.35 -0.68 -3.88
CA SER A 35 11.35 -1.74 -4.89
C SER A 35 11.76 -1.25 -6.28
N MET A 36 11.29 -0.06 -6.69
CA MET A 36 11.68 0.52 -7.98
C MET A 36 13.12 1.02 -7.96
N TRP A 37 13.58 1.57 -6.83
CA TRP A 37 14.99 1.95 -6.67
C TRP A 37 15.93 0.76 -6.83
N LEU A 38 15.60 -0.37 -6.17
CA LEU A 38 16.35 -1.63 -6.28
C LEU A 38 16.35 -2.22 -7.70
N SER A 39 15.33 -1.91 -8.51
CA SER A 39 15.19 -2.42 -9.88
C SER A 39 15.89 -1.56 -10.92
N ASP A 40 15.82 -0.23 -10.79
CA ASP A 40 16.13 0.68 -11.89
C ASP A 40 17.48 1.41 -11.75
N ASN A 41 18.11 1.43 -10.56
CA ASN A 41 19.17 2.41 -10.29
C ASN A 41 20.37 1.83 -9.52
N GLU A 42 21.38 1.36 -10.25
CA GLU A 42 22.67 0.92 -9.66
C GLU A 42 23.60 2.08 -9.24
N GLY A 43 23.26 3.35 -9.56
CA GLY A 43 24.17 4.49 -9.36
C GLY A 43 23.65 5.64 -8.49
N MET A 44 22.40 5.57 -8.00
CA MET A 44 21.77 6.68 -7.26
C MET A 44 21.51 6.27 -5.81
N SER A 45 21.79 7.16 -4.86
CA SER A 45 21.39 6.95 -3.46
C SER A 45 19.87 6.91 -3.32
N TYR A 46 19.37 6.03 -2.46
CA TYR A 46 17.93 5.96 -2.18
C TYR A 46 17.35 7.30 -1.70
N LEU A 47 18.13 8.08 -0.93
CA LEU A 47 17.70 9.39 -0.45
C LEU A 47 17.49 10.40 -1.58
N ASP A 48 18.32 10.35 -2.62
CA ASP A 48 18.17 11.21 -3.79
C ASP A 48 17.03 10.72 -4.69
N TYR A 49 16.82 9.41 -4.73
CA TYR A 49 15.70 8.80 -5.44
C TYR A 49 14.36 9.24 -4.85
N ILE A 50 14.14 9.13 -3.53
CA ILE A 50 12.86 9.53 -2.90
C ILE A 50 12.59 11.04 -2.96
N ARG A 51 13.64 11.86 -3.13
CA ARG A 51 13.53 13.31 -3.33
C ARG A 51 13.01 13.68 -4.71
N MET A 52 12.97 12.76 -5.67
CA MET A 52 12.39 13.04 -6.97
C MET A 52 10.91 13.44 -6.82
N PRO A 53 10.43 14.45 -7.58
CA PRO A 53 9.07 14.95 -7.46
C PRO A 53 8.00 13.86 -7.58
N LYS A 54 8.23 12.86 -8.47
CA LYS A 54 7.33 11.73 -8.68
C LYS A 54 7.07 10.92 -7.39
N TRP A 55 8.09 10.73 -6.56
CA TRP A 55 7.99 9.94 -5.33
C TRP A 55 7.40 10.73 -4.18
N ILE A 56 7.67 12.04 -4.12
CA ILE A 56 7.03 12.94 -3.17
C ILE A 56 5.51 12.98 -3.41
N ILE A 57 5.10 13.17 -4.68
CA ILE A 57 3.67 13.16 -5.06
C ILE A 57 3.04 11.81 -4.73
N PHE A 58 3.73 10.71 -5.04
CA PHE A 58 3.27 9.36 -4.71
C PHE A 58 3.08 9.17 -3.20
N ALA A 59 4.03 9.61 -2.39
CA ALA A 59 3.94 9.52 -0.93
C ALA A 59 2.76 10.32 -0.38
N VAL A 60 2.55 11.56 -0.87
CA VAL A 60 1.38 12.37 -0.49
C VAL A 60 0.07 11.67 -0.89
N PHE A 61 0.02 11.10 -2.09
CA PHE A 61 -1.16 10.36 -2.56
C PHE A 61 -1.46 9.14 -1.67
N CYS A 62 -0.43 8.35 -1.31
CA CYS A 62 -0.59 7.24 -0.39
C CYS A 62 -1.08 7.71 0.99
N LEU A 63 -0.52 8.79 1.55
CA LEU A 63 -0.87 9.25 2.89
C LEU A 63 -2.27 9.87 2.96
N VAL A 64 -2.67 10.64 1.96
CA VAL A 64 -3.98 11.33 1.94
C VAL A 64 -5.08 10.43 1.40
N GLY A 65 -4.82 9.75 0.28
CA GLY A 65 -5.82 8.98 -0.46
C GLY A 65 -5.78 7.47 -0.21
N GLY A 66 -4.63 6.92 0.17
CA GLY A 66 -4.43 5.47 0.25
C GLY A 66 -5.35 4.77 1.25
N GLY A 67 -5.62 5.41 2.39
CA GLY A 67 -6.54 4.86 3.39
C GLY A 67 -7.98 4.79 2.90
N THR A 68 -8.44 5.87 2.25
CA THR A 68 -9.79 5.98 1.67
C THR A 68 -9.96 4.99 0.52
N LEU A 69 -8.95 4.85 -0.35
CA LEU A 69 -8.96 3.89 -1.45
C LEU A 69 -9.02 2.44 -0.96
N LEU A 70 -8.25 2.10 0.08
CA LEU A 70 -8.32 0.78 0.72
C LEU A 70 -9.69 0.50 1.34
N TYR A 71 -10.31 1.51 1.96
CA TYR A 71 -11.65 1.39 2.52
C TYR A 71 -12.70 1.15 1.43
N LEU A 72 -12.62 1.88 0.31
CA LEU A 72 -13.50 1.68 -0.83
C LEU A 72 -13.30 0.29 -1.47
N LEU A 73 -12.05 -0.15 -1.65
CA LEU A 73 -11.73 -1.48 -2.16
C LEU A 73 -12.26 -2.59 -1.25
N ASP A 74 -12.10 -2.47 0.07
CA ASP A 74 -12.64 -3.43 1.03
C ASP A 74 -14.18 -3.48 0.99
N THR A 75 -14.82 -2.31 0.86
CA THR A 75 -16.28 -2.21 0.74
C THR A 75 -16.77 -2.85 -0.57
N ALA A 76 -16.12 -2.56 -1.70
CA ALA A 76 -16.46 -3.15 -2.99
C ALA A 76 -16.28 -4.68 -3.00
N MET A 77 -15.19 -5.19 -2.41
CA MET A 77 -14.97 -6.64 -2.29
C MET A 77 -16.01 -7.32 -1.39
N LYS A 78 -16.42 -6.68 -0.29
CA LYS A 78 -17.49 -7.20 0.58
C LYS A 78 -18.84 -7.22 -0.14
N VAL A 79 -19.20 -6.15 -0.84
CA VAL A 79 -20.43 -6.10 -1.66
C VAL A 79 -20.42 -7.18 -2.74
N ASN A 80 -19.31 -7.36 -3.45
CA ASN A 80 -19.16 -8.41 -4.45
C ASN A 80 -19.29 -9.83 -3.86
N LYS A 81 -18.86 -10.02 -2.60
CA LYS A 81 -19.00 -11.29 -1.88
C LYS A 81 -20.43 -11.57 -1.42
N HIS A 82 -21.27 -10.54 -1.28
CA HIS A 82 -22.71 -10.67 -0.98
C HIS A 82 -23.59 -10.82 -2.22
N MET A 83 -23.08 -10.49 -3.42
CA MET A 83 -23.78 -10.70 -4.69
C MET A 83 -23.46 -12.04 -5.37
N LYS A 84 -22.65 -12.90 -4.73
CA LYS A 84 -22.35 -14.26 -5.14
C LYS A 84 -22.97 -15.25 -4.17
#